data_AF-A0A0M0G492-F1
#
_entry.id   AF-A0A0M0G492-F1
#
_cell.length_a   1.000
_cell.length_b   1.000
_cell.length_c   1.000
_cell.angle_alpha   90.00
_cell.angle_beta   90.00
_cell.angle_gamma   90.00
#
_symmetry.space_group_name_H-M   'P 1'
#
loop_
_entity.id
_entity.type
_entity.pdbx_description
1 polymer ?
#
loop_
_entity_poly.entity_id
_entity_poly.type
_entity_poly.pdbx_seq_one_letter_code
_entity_poly.pdbx_strand_id
1 'polypeptide(L)' 'MGLMMVRGKEVSNSSDNEYEEVEIGDVKGEYGEDDAGVMHLDWTDDQIHYRLTYYGEQSEKEITKEELIETAESFE' A
#
# COMPACT_ATOMS: atom_id res chain seq x y z
N MET A 1 -10.91 17.57 2.76
CA MET A 1 -9.92 17.84 1.68
C MET A 1 -9.19 16.53 1.49
N GLY A 2 -9.43 15.83 0.37
CA GLY A 2 -8.77 14.56 0.06
C GLY A 2 -7.42 14.84 -0.62
N LEU A 3 -6.39 14.08 -0.25
CA LEU A 3 -5.07 14.14 -0.87
C LEU A 3 -5.13 13.52 -2.27
N MET A 4 -4.71 14.27 -3.28
CA MET A 4 -4.61 13.82 -4.67
C MET A 4 -3.15 13.47 -4.95
N MET A 5 -2.81 12.19 -5.15
CA MET A 5 -1.50 11.81 -5.67
C MET A 5 -1.46 12.06 -7.18
N VAL A 6 -0.51 12.87 -7.63
CA VAL A 6 -0.23 13.11 -9.04
C VAL A 6 1.09 12.43 -9.42
N ARG A 7 1.01 11.21 -9.98
CA ARG A 7 2.09 10.65 -10.81
C ARG A 7 1.80 11.01 -12.27
N GLY A 8 2.86 11.37 -13.00
CA GLY A 8 2.78 11.89 -14.35
C GLY A 8 1.84 11.10 -15.26
N LYS A 9 0.81 11.80 -15.73
CA LYS A 9 0.00 11.45 -16.91
C LYS A 9 -0.97 10.26 -16.75
N GLU A 10 -1.71 10.19 -15.65
CA GLU A 10 -3.13 9.79 -15.66
C GLU A 10 -3.73 10.16 -14.30
N VAL A 11 -4.79 10.98 -14.31
CA VAL A 11 -5.57 11.28 -13.10
C VAL A 11 -6.67 10.23 -13.05
N SER A 12 -6.31 9.05 -12.56
CA SER A 12 -7.31 8.04 -12.20
C SER A 12 -7.89 8.45 -10.86
N ASN A 13 -9.16 8.81 -10.87
CA ASN A 13 -9.96 9.01 -9.66
C ASN A 13 -9.88 7.70 -8.87
N SER A 14 -9.44 7.74 -7.61
CA SER A 14 -9.24 6.58 -6.71
C SER A 14 -10.54 5.88 -6.32
N SER A 15 -11.48 5.75 -7.25
CA SER A 15 -12.82 5.21 -7.02
C SER A 15 -12.96 3.74 -7.41
N ASP A 16 -11.92 3.12 -7.99
CA ASP A 16 -11.97 1.74 -8.47
C ASP A 16 -10.88 0.80 -7.92
N ASN A 17 -9.87 1.31 -7.18
CA ASN A 17 -9.01 0.44 -6.39
C ASN A 17 -9.65 0.26 -5.01
N GLU A 18 -10.12 -0.94 -4.70
CA GLU A 18 -10.66 -1.28 -3.38
C GLU A 18 -9.51 -1.28 -2.36
N TYR A 19 -9.34 -0.16 -1.67
CA TYR A 19 -8.43 -0.09 -0.53
C TYR A 19 -9.12 -0.67 0.72
N GLU A 20 -8.44 -1.58 1.40
CA GLU A 20 -8.86 -2.16 2.67
C GLU A 20 -8.06 -1.54 3.83
N GLU A 21 -8.75 -1.10 4.88
CA GLU A 21 -8.10 -0.70 6.13
C GLU A 21 -7.51 -1.94 6.82
N VAL A 22 -6.22 -1.88 7.16
CA VAL A 22 -5.48 -2.96 7.83
C VAL A 22 -4.78 -2.43 9.07
N GLU A 23 -4.54 -3.31 10.04
CA GLU A 23 -3.73 -3.01 11.22
C GLU A 23 -2.27 -3.41 10.94
N ILE A 24 -1.34 -2.53 11.29
CA ILE A 24 0.10 -2.73 11.22
C ILE A 24 0.60 -2.44 12.63
N GLY A 25 0.78 -3.47 13.45
CA GLY A 25 1.11 -3.32 14.87
C GLY A 25 0.10 -2.44 15.61
N ASP A 26 0.54 -1.29 16.12
CA ASP A 26 -0.29 -0.33 16.85
C ASP A 26 -0.90 0.78 15.96
N VAL A 27 -0.55 0.82 14.67
CA VAL A 27 -1.02 1.83 13.71
C VAL A 27 -1.97 1.25 12.65
N LYS A 28 -2.76 2.13 12.03
CA LYS A 28 -3.65 1.77 10.92
C LYS A 28 -3.02 2.13 9.59
N GLY A 29 -3.19 1.25 8.61
CA GLY A 29 -2.77 1.44 7.23
C GLY A 29 -3.88 1.15 6.23
N GLU A 30 -3.61 1.43 4.96
CA GLU A 30 -4.47 1.14 3.82
C GLU A 30 -3.72 0.20 2.87
N TYR A 31 -4.29 -0.99 2.64
CA TYR A 31 -3.81 -1.95 1.67
C TYR A 31 -4.61 -1.84 0.37
N GLY A 32 -3.95 -1.91 -0.78
CA GLY A 32 -4.61 -2.04 -2.07
C GLY A 32 -3.79 -2.86 -3.04
N GLU A 33 -4.47 -3.53 -3.98
CA GLU A 33 -3.86 -4.28 -5.07
C GLU A 33 -4.47 -3.79 -6.39
N ASP A 34 -3.64 -3.60 -7.41
CA ASP A 34 -4.12 -3.26 -8.75
C ASP A 34 -4.29 -4.50 -9.64
N ASP A 35 -4.97 -4.36 -10.79
CA ASP A 35 -5.15 -5.45 -11.77
C ASP A 35 -3.82 -6.05 -12.29
N ALA A 36 -2.69 -5.38 -12.09
CA ALA A 36 -1.36 -5.86 -12.44
C ALA A 36 -0.67 -6.62 -11.29
N GLY A 37 -1.35 -6.88 -10.17
CA GLY A 37 -0.79 -7.59 -9.02
C GLY A 37 0.29 -6.79 -8.28
N VAL A 38 0.28 -5.46 -8.42
CA VAL A 38 1.08 -4.54 -7.62
C VAL A 38 0.35 -4.28 -6.31
N MET A 39 0.99 -4.68 -5.22
CA MET A 39 0.46 -4.48 -3.88
C MET A 39 1.02 -3.18 -3.30
N HIS A 40 0.16 -2.39 -2.70
CA HIS A 40 0.48 -1.14 -2.03
C HIS A 40 0.00 -1.22 -0.58
N LEU A 41 0.86 -0.79 0.34
CA LEU A 41 0.54 -0.61 1.74
C LEU A 41 1.02 0.76 2.19
N ASP A 42 0.08 1.59 2.61
CA ASP A 42 0.31 2.97 3.03
C ASP A 42 -0.04 3.11 4.52
N TRP A 43 0.86 3.68 5.32
CA TRP A 43 0.59 3.96 6.74
C TRP A 43 1.29 5.22 7.21
N THR A 44 0.86 5.75 8.35
CA THR A 44 1.46 6.94 8.94
C THR A 44 1.78 6.68 10.40
N ASP A 45 3.06 6.84 10.74
CA ASP A 45 3.56 6.71 12.10
C ASP A 45 4.40 7.95 12.47
N ASP A 46 4.19 8.51 13.65
CA ASP A 46 4.90 9.69 14.16
C ASP A 46 5.03 10.88 13.17
N GLN A 47 3.97 11.13 12.37
CA GLN A 47 3.89 12.14 11.29
C GLN A 47 4.73 11.83 10.04
N ILE A 48 5.34 10.65 9.96
CA ILE A 48 6.05 10.13 8.80
C ILE A 48 5.09 9.22 8.03
N HIS A 49 4.89 9.53 6.75
CA HIS A 49 4.09 8.71 5.85
C HIS A 49 4.97 7.68 5.15
N TYR A 50 4.68 6.41 5.37
CA TYR A 50 5.36 5.27 4.77
C TYR A 50 4.49 4.66 3.68
N ARG A 51 5.16 4.22 2.62
CA ARG A 51 4.56 3.45 1.54
C ARG A 51 5.45 2.26 1.23
N LEU A 52 4.92 1.06 1.39
CA LEU A 52 5.51 -0.16 0.87
C LEU A 52 4.82 -0.52 -0.44
N THR A 53 5.62 -0.91 -1.44
CA THR A 53 5.09 -1.31 -2.75
C THR A 53 5.82 -2.56 -3.20
N TYR A 54 5.06 -3.59 -3.52
CA TYR A 54 5.57 -4.85 -4.02
C TYR A 54 5.09 -5.05 -5.46
N TYR A 55 6.04 -5.35 -6.36
CA TYR A 55 5.77 -5.60 -7.76
C TYR A 55 5.81 -7.11 -8.03
N GLY A 56 4.64 -7.75 -7.95
CA GLY A 56 4.49 -9.20 -8.11
C GLY A 56 5.02 -9.72 -9.43
N GLU A 57 4.60 -9.13 -10.55
CA GLU A 57 5.01 -9.56 -11.89
C GLU A 57 6.51 -9.41 -12.18
N GLN A 58 7.23 -8.61 -11.39
CA GLN A 58 8.67 -8.37 -11.55
C GLN A 58 9.52 -9.11 -10.51
N SER A 59 8.90 -9.89 -9.63
CA SER A 59 9.56 -10.57 -8.53
C SER A 59 9.53 -12.09 -8.74
N GLU A 60 10.66 -12.75 -8.49
CA GLU A 60 10.73 -14.23 -8.52
C GLU A 60 10.08 -14.88 -7.30
N LYS A 61 9.82 -14.10 -6.24
CA LYS A 61 9.21 -14.53 -4.99
C LYS A 61 7.82 -13.94 -4.87
N GLU A 62 6.78 -14.76 -4.99
CA GLU A 62 5.41 -14.38 -4.63
C GLU A 62 5.32 -14.14 -3.12
N ILE A 63 4.72 -13.01 -2.73
CA ILE A 63 4.41 -12.69 -1.33
C ILE A 63 2.91 -12.51 -1.16
N THR A 64 2.41 -12.79 0.04
CA THR A 64 1.01 -12.52 0.39
C THR A 64 0.84 -11.13 0.97
N LYS A 65 -0.42 -10.67 1.04
CA LYS A 65 -0.81 -9.50 1.83
C LYS A 65 -0.32 -9.55 3.28
N GLU A 66 -0.43 -10.73 3.92
CA GLU A 66 0.01 -10.92 5.31
C GLU A 66 1.52 -10.70 5.45
N GLU A 67 2.35 -11.25 4.54
CA GLU A 67 3.80 -11.00 4.56
C GLU A 67 4.16 -9.52 4.33
N LEU A 68 3.37 -8.81 3.52
CA LEU A 68 3.54 -7.37 3.30
C LEU A 68 3.25 -6.57 4.57
N ILE A 69 2.21 -6.95 5.32
CA ILE A 69 1.85 -6.35 6.61
C ILE A 69 2.92 -6.66 7.65
N GLU A 70 3.33 -7.93 7.81
CA GLU A 70 4.40 -8.32 8.75
C GLU A 70 5.71 -7.56 8.47
N THR A 71 6.00 -7.29 7.20
CA THR A 71 7.15 -6.48 6.81
C THR A 71 6.98 -5.03 7.26
N ALA A 72 5.78 -4.44 7.12
CA ALA A 72 5.48 -3.09 7.58
C ALA A 72 5.53 -2.98 9.12
N GLU A 73 5.09 -4.00 9.84
CA GLU A 73 5.18 -4.08 11.32
C GLU A 73 6.63 -4.02 11.80
N SER A 74 7.59 -4.48 11.00
CA SER A 74 9.01 -4.39 11.34
C SER A 74 9.60 -2.97 11.22
N PHE A 75 8.82 -1.99 10.75
CA PHE A 75 9.22 -0.58 10.66
C PHE A 75 8.67 0.29 11.80
N GLU A 76 7.79 -0.24 12.67
CA GLU A 76 7.59 0.30 14.04
C GLU A 76 8.81 -0.03 14.93
#